data_AF-A0A0B1RW90-F1
#
_entry.id   AF-A0A0B1RW90-F1
#
_cell.length_a   1.000
_cell.length_b   1.000
_cell.length_c   1.000
_cell.angle_alpha   90.00
_cell.angle_beta   90.00
_cell.angle_gamma   90.00
#
_symmetry.space_group_name_H-M   'P 1'
#
loop_
_entity.id
_entity.type
_entity.pdbx_description
1 polymer ?
#
loop_
_entity_poly.entity_id
_entity_poly.type
_entity_poly.pdbx_seq_one_letter_code
_entity_poly.pdbx_strand_id
1 'polypeptide(L)'
;MNEATKIDLCRKYFIIGLFFLPLVWLTNFIWFFADAFCRPASSTNHTIRKYVILSGLGVVFWFVVVFTWEFVFQTYRRQGLVWADYLTFIFPVGRV
;
A
#
# COMPACT_ATOMS: atom_id res chain seq x y z
N MET A 1 -23.54 10.84 3.62
CA MET A 1 -23.34 9.76 2.61
C MET A 1 -24.06 8.52 3.12
N ASN A 2 -24.85 7.84 2.28
CA ASN A 2 -25.59 6.64 2.70
C ASN A 2 -24.61 5.51 3.06
N GLU A 3 -24.93 4.69 4.07
CA GLU A 3 -24.02 3.65 4.58
C GLU A 3 -23.67 2.60 3.49
N ALA A 4 -24.61 2.28 2.60
CA ALA A 4 -24.35 1.40 1.47
C ALA A 4 -23.31 1.95 0.48
N THR A 5 -23.32 3.27 0.25
CA THR A 5 -22.35 3.94 -0.65
C THR A 5 -20.94 3.88 -0.08
N LYS A 6 -20.78 3.98 1.25
CA LYS A 6 -19.47 3.85 1.92
C LYS A 6 -18.86 2.46 1.70
N ILE A 7 -19.67 1.41 1.82
CA ILE A 7 -19.21 0.03 1.61
C ILE A 7 -18.77 -0.19 0.16
N ASP A 8 -19.57 0.27 -0.81
CA ASP A 8 -19.24 0.12 -2.23
C ASP A 8 -17.95 0.86 -2.60
N LEU A 9 -17.75 2.05 -2.02
CA LEU A 9 -16.51 2.80 -2.18
C LEU A 9 -15.32 2.02 -1.58
N CYS A 10 -15.40 1.61 -0.31
CA CYS A 10 -14.32 0.87 0.35
C CYS A 10 -13.93 -0.40 -0.42
N ARG A 11 -14.92 -1.11 -0.97
CA ARG A 11 -14.70 -2.29 -1.83
C ARG A 11 -13.98 -1.94 -3.13
N LYS A 12 -14.39 -0.86 -3.81
CA LYS A 12 -13.73 -0.40 -5.04
C LYS A 12 -12.28 0.01 -4.78
N TYR A 13 -12.02 0.77 -3.73
CA TYR A 13 -10.66 1.17 -3.35
C TYR A 13 -9.79 -0.05 -3.00
N PHE A 14 -10.36 -1.05 -2.31
CA PHE A 14 -9.65 -2.30 -2.05
C PHE A 14 -9.30 -3.05 -3.33
N ILE A 15 -10.23 -3.18 -4.29
CA ILE A 15 -10.00 -3.83 -5.59
C ILE A 15 -8.95 -3.06 -6.41
N ILE A 16 -9.02 -1.74 -6.45
CA ILE A 16 -8.04 -0.91 -7.15
C ILE A 16 -6.64 -1.11 -6.55
N GLY A 17 -6.53 -1.21 -5.22
CA GLY A 17 -5.25 -1.46 -4.57
C GLY A 17 -4.62 -2.83 -4.91
N LEU A 18 -5.41 -3.83 -5.32
CA LEU A 18 -4.88 -5.11 -5.83
C LEU A 18 -4.10 -4.96 -7.14
N PHE A 19 -4.30 -3.87 -7.89
CA PHE A 19 -3.53 -3.58 -9.11
C PHE A 19 -2.13 -3.00 -8.83
N PHE A 20 -1.47 -3.43 -7.75
CA PHE A 20 -0.13 -2.97 -7.35
C PHE A 20 -0.07 -1.50 -6.88
N LEU A 21 -1.17 -0.98 -6.32
CA LEU A 21 -1.25 0.41 -5.83
C LEU A 21 -1.34 0.43 -4.29
N PRO A 22 -0.22 0.29 -3.55
CA PRO A 22 -0.24 0.32 -2.09
C PRO A 22 -0.72 1.65 -1.52
N LEU A 23 -0.48 2.77 -2.21
CA LEU A 23 -0.95 4.09 -1.80
C LEU A 23 -2.48 4.17 -1.76
N VAL A 24 -3.18 3.43 -2.64
CA VAL A 24 -4.66 3.38 -2.64
C VAL A 24 -5.19 2.59 -1.44
N TRP A 25 -4.51 1.51 -1.04
CA TRP A 25 -4.86 0.83 0.21
C TRP A 25 -4.59 1.70 1.43
N LEU A 26 -3.53 2.52 1.42
CA LEU A 26 -3.23 3.45 2.50
C LEU A 26 -4.31 4.54 2.62
N THR A 27 -4.75 5.15 1.51
CA THR A 27 -5.83 6.14 1.54
C THR A 27 -7.15 5.52 1.99
N ASN A 28 -7.47 4.29 1.53
CA ASN A 28 -8.62 3.53 2.00
C ASN A 28 -8.56 3.30 3.51
N PHE A 29 -7.38 2.90 4.02
CA PHE A 29 -7.17 2.68 5.45
C PHE A 29 -7.41 3.96 6.27
N ILE A 30 -6.74 5.07 5.93
CA ILE A 30 -6.82 6.33 6.68
C ILE A 30 -8.24 6.90 6.65
N TRP A 31 -8.89 6.90 5.49
CA TRP A 31 -10.20 7.54 5.33
C TRP A 31 -11.31 6.79 6.07
N PHE A 32 -11.29 5.45 6.03
CA PHE A 32 -12.29 4.62 6.69
C PHE A 32 -11.89 4.20 8.12
N PHE A 33 -10.70 4.57 8.61
CA PHE A 33 -10.25 4.25 9.98
C PHE A 33 -11.20 4.83 11.04
N ALA A 34 -11.57 6.09 10.91
CA ALA A 34 -12.48 6.75 11.84
C ALA A 34 -13.88 6.10 11.82
N ASP A 35 -14.39 5.74 10.64
CA ASP A 35 -15.68 5.04 10.52
C ASP A 35 -15.63 3.60 11.07
N ALA A 36 -14.48 2.93 10.98
CA ALA A 36 -14.31 1.55 11.45
C ALA A 36 -14.05 1.42 12.97
N PHE A 37 -13.40 2.41 13.59
CA PHE A 37 -12.95 2.33 15.00
C PHE A 37 -13.56 3.39 15.92
N CYS A 38 -13.94 4.57 15.43
CA CYS A 38 -14.47 5.65 16.27
C CYS A 38 -16.01 5.65 16.36
N ARG A 39 -16.73 4.98 15.46
CA ARG A 39 -18.20 4.90 15.48
C ARG A 39 -18.70 3.71 16.34
N PRO A 40 -19.83 3.86 17.05
CA PRO A 40 -20.44 2.77 17.82
C PRO A 40 -20.82 1.59 16.91
N ALA A 41 -20.72 0.37 17.45
CA ALA A 41 -20.86 -0.87 16.71
C ALA A 41 -22.24 -0.99 16.03
N SER A 42 -22.25 -0.89 14.70
CA SER A 42 -23.37 -1.23 13.82
C SER A 42 -23.00 -2.46 12.99
N SER A 43 -23.98 -3.27 12.59
CA SER A 43 -23.76 -4.46 11.75
C SER A 43 -23.00 -4.13 10.46
N THR A 44 -23.21 -2.93 9.90
CA THR A 44 -22.50 -2.41 8.73
C THR A 44 -21.02 -2.13 8.98
N ASN A 45 -20.66 -1.70 10.19
CA ASN A 45 -19.29 -1.35 10.56
C ASN A 45 -18.35 -2.58 10.56
N HIS A 46 -18.88 -3.78 10.83
CA HIS A 46 -18.07 -5.00 10.80
C HIS A 46 -17.51 -5.32 9.41
N THR A 47 -18.30 -5.09 8.35
CA THR A 47 -17.87 -5.31 6.97
C THR A 47 -16.79 -4.31 6.57
N ILE A 48 -17.00 -3.03 6.86
CA ILE A 48 -16.02 -1.96 6.59
C ILE A 48 -14.71 -2.24 7.33
N ARG A 49 -14.78 -2.61 8.62
CA ARG A 49 -13.60 -2.93 9.44
C ARG A 49 -12.77 -4.07 8.85
N LYS A 50 -13.39 -5.13 8.31
CA LYS A 50 -12.67 -6.21 7.64
C LYS A 50 -11.89 -5.70 6.41
N TYR A 51 -12.51 -4.91 5.55
CA TYR A 51 -11.85 -4.35 4.36
C TYR A 51 -10.73 -3.37 4.72
N VAL A 52 -10.92 -2.56 5.77
CA VAL A 52 -9.90 -1.63 6.28
C VAL A 52 -8.70 -2.41 6.81
N ILE A 53 -8.90 -3.43 7.64
CA ILE A 53 -7.81 -4.26 8.17
C ILE A 53 -7.07 -4.97 7.02
N LEU A 54 -7.81 -5.55 6.07
CA LEU A 54 -7.20 -6.23 4.92
C LEU A 54 -6.40 -5.27 4.04
N SER A 55 -6.89 -4.04 3.83
CA SER A 55 -6.14 -2.98 3.13
C SER A 55 -4.86 -2.62 3.90
N GLY A 56 -4.95 -2.47 5.23
CA GLY A 56 -3.80 -2.18 6.09
C GLY A 56 -2.74 -3.27 6.02
N LEU A 57 -3.14 -4.55 6.07
CA LEU A 57 -2.23 -5.69 5.88
C LEU A 57 -1.57 -5.66 4.50
N GLY A 58 -2.34 -5.33 3.47
CA GLY A 58 -1.82 -5.16 2.11
C GLY A 58 -0.77 -4.05 2.00
N VAL A 59 -0.97 -2.92 2.69
CA VAL A 59 0.03 -1.83 2.76
C VAL A 59 1.32 -2.30 3.42
N VAL A 60 1.22 -2.99 4.56
CA VAL A 60 2.39 -3.50 5.28
C VAL A 60 3.15 -4.51 4.42
N PHE A 61 2.42 -5.42 3.74
CA PHE A 61 3.02 -6.37 2.81
C PHE A 61 3.79 -5.64 1.69
N TRP A 62 3.18 -4.66 1.03
CA TRP A 62 3.84 -3.89 -0.02
C TRP A 62 5.03 -3.09 0.49
N PHE A 63 4.92 -2.52 1.69
CA PHE A 63 6.03 -1.80 2.31
C PHE A 63 7.24 -2.71 2.49
N VAL A 64 7.04 -3.93 2.99
CA VAL A 64 8.12 -4.93 3.12
C VAL A 64 8.68 -5.29 1.76
N VAL A 65 7.84 -5.57 0.75
CA VAL A 65 8.29 -5.93 -0.61
C VAL A 65 9.15 -4.82 -1.22
N VAL A 66 8.68 -3.57 -1.19
CA VAL A 66 9.43 -2.42 -1.74
C VAL A 66 10.72 -2.19 -0.96
N PHE A 67 10.67 -2.25 0.37
CA PHE A 67 11.85 -2.03 1.20
C PHE A 67 12.92 -3.11 0.99
N THR A 68 12.51 -4.37 0.91
CA THR A 68 13.40 -5.49 0.58
C THR A 68 13.98 -5.31 -0.83
N TRP A 69 13.16 -4.94 -1.81
CA TRP A 69 13.65 -4.68 -3.17
C TRP A 69 14.68 -3.56 -3.22
N GLU A 70 14.41 -2.43 -2.57
CA GLU A 70 15.35 -1.31 -2.47
C GLU A 70 16.66 -1.75 -1.79
N PHE A 71 16.57 -2.48 -0.67
CA PHE A 71 17.77 -2.97 0.02
C PHE A 71 18.62 -3.87 -0.87
N VAL A 72 17.98 -4.79 -1.60
CA VAL A 72 18.64 -5.69 -2.55
C VAL A 72 19.27 -4.89 -3.70
N PHE A 73 18.51 -3.97 -4.31
CA PHE A 73 18.97 -3.15 -5.42
C PHE A 73 20.17 -2.27 -5.03
N GLN A 74 20.10 -1.57 -3.89
CA GLN A 74 21.18 -0.73 -3.41
C GLN A 74 22.44 -1.55 -3.07
N THR A 75 22.28 -2.76 -2.53
CA THR A 75 23.40 -3.65 -2.21
C THR A 75 24.13 -4.09 -3.47
N TYR A 76 23.43 -4.60 -4.47
CA TYR A 76 24.02 -5.07 -5.72
C TYR A 76 24.55 -3.94 -6.60
N ARG A 77 23.89 -2.78 -6.57
CA ARG A 77 24.37 -1.57 -7.23
C ARG A 77 25.70 -1.10 -6.63
N ARG A 78 25.87 -1.17 -5.31
CA ARG A 78 27.15 -0.87 -4.65
C ARG A 78 28.28 -1.82 -5.10
N GLN A 79 27.95 -3.06 -5.45
CA GLN A 79 28.92 -4.04 -5.95
C GLN A 79 29.32 -3.80 -7.42
N GLY A 80 28.68 -2.86 -8.13
CA GLY A 80 29.04 -2.53 -9.51
C GLY A 80 28.63 -3.59 -10.52
N LEU A 81 27.54 -4.32 -10.26
CA LEU A 81 27.05 -5.35 -11.18
C LEU A 81 26.37 -4.72 -12.40
N VAL A 82 26.72 -5.23 -13.59
CA VAL A 82 26.26 -4.70 -14.88
C VAL A 82 24.72 -4.67 -15.01
N TRP A 83 24.02 -5.66 -14.46
CA TRP A 83 22.55 -5.70 -14.51
C TRP A 83 21.89 -4.59 -13.65
N ALA A 84 22.55 -4.16 -12.56
CA ALA A 84 22.06 -3.10 -11.70
C ALA A 84 22.19 -1.73 -12.37
N ASP A 85 23.19 -1.54 -13.24
CA ASP A 85 23.33 -0.34 -14.05
C ASP A 85 22.25 -0.25 -15.14
N TYR A 86 21.88 -1.37 -15.77
CA TYR A 86 20.76 -1.38 -16.72
C TYR A 86 19.40 -1.04 -16.09
N LEU A 87 19.18 -1.43 -14.83
CA LEU A 87 17.96 -1.09 -14.08
C LEU A 87 18.02 0.31 -13.43
N THR A 88 19.20 0.93 -13.39
CA THR A 88 19.38 2.24 -12.77
C THR A 88 18.76 3.32 -13.64
N PHE A 89 17.71 3.96 -13.13
CA PHE A 89 17.10 5.12 -13.79
C PHE A 89 17.87 6.42 -13.54
N ILE A 90 18.30 6.65 -12.29
CA ILE A 90 19.05 7.85 -11.91
C ILE A 90 20.46 7.44 -11.47
N PHE A 91 21.46 7.83 -12.26
CA PHE A 91 22.86 7.67 -11.89
C PHE A 91 23.28 8.77 -10.91
N PRO A 92 24.07 8.45 -9.86
CA PRO A 92 24.55 9.45 -8.93
C PRO A 92 25.70 10.19 -9.61
N VAL A 93 25.49 11.46 -9.96
CA VAL A 93 26.54 12.30 -10.53
C VAL A 93 27.57 12.57 -9.42
N GLY A 94 28.69 11.85 -9.43
CA GLY A 94 29.81 12.07 -8.50
C GLY A 94 30.36 10.85 -7.75
N ARG A 95 29.88 9.63 -8.00
CA ARG A 95 30.63 8.43 -7.57
C ARG A 95 31.55 7.97 -8.69
N VAL A 96 32.85 8.09 -8.44
CA VAL A 96 33.90 7.25 -9.05
C VAL A 96 33.86 5.85 -8.45
#